data_AF-A0A7S4PEB1-F1
#
_entry.id   AF-A0A7S4PEB1-F1
#
_cell.length_a   1.000
_cell.length_b   1.000
_cell.length_c   1.000
_cell.angle_alpha   90.00
_cell.angle_beta   90.00
_cell.angle_gamma   90.00
#
_symmetry.space_group_name_H-M   'P 1'
#
loop_
_entity.id
_entity.type
_entity.pdbx_description
1 polymer ?
#
loop_
_entity_poly.entity_id
_entity_poly.type
_entity_poly.pdbx_seq_one_letter_code
_entity_poly.pdbx_strand_id
1 'polypeptide(L)'
;EGHPTKLFGPPLNSLQGDFPLVPDILGNLIPNNLNVWMGNSSDGSCSGLHHDFHDNLYVVVRGLKQFELFSPGDAAHLSMYGQLSKVHPNGLINYKGVENMTREDGVPFSSIFSTLKEEAEAAVESAERELEEAKNEKERETAEKKLVEAENKLEEVMEFEVDQEFEAEDDEEDEEDEQVEKGKSSMQAKEPSNKRRKIDPEQSKTTQEPGDNGASTFLKAPDHFSKIDLTKHRADILQSFPELEKATPLKCHVKEGQMLYLPASWFHCVTSFTPKEKKEKGHVAVNYWMHPPASSSSFEN
;
A
#
# COMPACT_ATOMS: atom_id res chain seq x y z
N GLU A 1 -8.09 -3.88 8.77
CA GLU A 1 -7.81 -5.20 8.14
C GLU A 1 -7.67 -5.05 6.62
N GLY A 2 -6.46 -5.15 6.07
CA GLY A 2 -6.22 -5.00 4.61
C GLY A 2 -5.62 -6.23 3.91
N HIS A 3 -5.22 -7.26 4.66
CA HIS A 3 -4.48 -8.39 4.11
C HIS A 3 -5.39 -9.42 3.42
N PRO A 4 -4.98 -10.00 2.27
CA PRO A 4 -5.75 -11.02 1.60
C PRO A 4 -5.74 -12.33 2.42
N THR A 5 -6.91 -12.76 2.90
CA THR A 5 -7.07 -14.01 3.67
C THR A 5 -6.76 -15.30 2.88
N LYS A 6 -6.36 -15.18 1.60
CA LYS A 6 -5.94 -16.26 0.71
C LYS A 6 -4.89 -15.73 -0.27
N LEU A 7 -3.78 -16.44 -0.41
CA LEU A 7 -2.68 -16.15 -1.36
C LEU A 7 -3.11 -16.20 -2.84
N PHE A 8 -4.30 -16.73 -3.14
CA PHE A 8 -4.84 -16.87 -4.50
C PHE A 8 -6.28 -16.32 -4.57
N GLY A 9 -6.44 -15.14 -5.15
CA GLY A 9 -7.75 -14.63 -5.57
C GLY A 9 -8.26 -15.35 -6.84
N PRO A 10 -9.58 -15.37 -7.12
CA PRO A 10 -10.09 -15.76 -8.43
C PRO A 10 -9.57 -14.81 -9.54
N PRO A 11 -9.17 -15.31 -10.72
CA PRO A 11 -9.28 -16.70 -11.20
C PRO A 11 -8.08 -17.60 -10.83
N LEU A 12 -7.01 -17.07 -10.23
CA LEU A 12 -5.79 -17.82 -9.93
C LEU A 12 -6.02 -18.98 -8.96
N ASN A 13 -7.04 -18.89 -8.10
CA ASN A 13 -7.51 -19.99 -7.24
C ASN A 13 -7.84 -21.30 -8.00
N SER A 14 -8.12 -21.21 -9.31
CA SER A 14 -8.45 -22.34 -10.17
C SER A 14 -7.21 -22.94 -10.87
N LEU A 15 -6.05 -22.31 -10.72
CA LEU A 15 -4.74 -22.71 -11.26
C LEU A 15 -3.74 -23.05 -10.12
N GLN A 16 -4.25 -23.23 -8.89
CA GLN A 16 -3.45 -23.51 -7.71
C GLN A 16 -2.76 -24.88 -7.85
N GLY A 17 -1.44 -24.86 -8.10
CA GLY A 17 -0.62 -26.04 -8.35
C GLY A 17 -0.07 -26.16 -9.78
N ASP A 18 -0.52 -25.32 -10.72
CA ASP A 18 0.04 -25.28 -12.09
C ASP A 18 1.45 -24.66 -12.15
N PHE A 19 1.85 -23.95 -11.09
CA PHE A 19 3.12 -23.26 -10.92
C PHE A 19 3.51 -23.24 -9.42
N PRO A 20 4.81 -23.13 -9.08
CA PRO A 20 5.27 -23.12 -7.68
C PRO A 20 4.75 -21.90 -6.92
N LEU A 21 4.44 -22.07 -5.63
CA LEU A 21 4.01 -20.97 -4.76
C LEU A 21 5.13 -19.95 -4.51
N VAL A 22 6.34 -20.45 -4.28
CA VAL A 22 7.59 -19.67 -4.26
C VAL A 22 8.45 -20.22 -5.42
N PRO A 23 8.63 -19.47 -6.51
CA PRO A 23 9.63 -19.80 -7.54
C PRO A 23 11.04 -19.75 -6.93
N ASP A 24 11.91 -20.70 -7.26
CA ASP A 24 13.26 -20.87 -6.67
C ASP A 24 14.10 -19.58 -6.62
N ILE A 25 13.91 -18.68 -7.59
CA ILE A 25 14.58 -17.37 -7.68
C ILE A 25 14.19 -16.36 -6.57
N LEU A 26 13.18 -16.68 -5.74
CA LEU A 26 12.74 -15.87 -4.61
C LEU A 26 13.21 -16.42 -3.24
N GLY A 27 13.95 -17.55 -3.22
CA GLY A 27 14.62 -18.06 -2.01
C GLY A 27 13.71 -18.19 -0.79
N ASN A 28 14.09 -17.52 0.31
CA ASN A 28 13.35 -17.50 1.58
C ASN A 28 12.20 -16.49 1.65
N LEU A 29 11.89 -15.72 0.59
CA LEU A 29 10.86 -14.68 0.65
C LEU A 29 9.47 -15.27 0.94
N ILE A 30 8.70 -14.60 1.82
CA ILE A 30 7.39 -15.08 2.29
C ILE A 30 6.29 -14.60 1.33
N PRO A 31 5.47 -15.49 0.72
CA PRO A 31 4.34 -15.09 -0.12
C PRO A 31 3.33 -14.24 0.63
N ASN A 32 2.96 -13.09 0.05
CA ASN A 32 1.86 -12.25 0.50
C ASN A 32 0.60 -12.49 -0.35
N ASN A 33 0.73 -12.45 -1.68
CA ASN A 33 -0.40 -12.60 -2.61
C ASN A 33 0.08 -12.92 -4.03
N LEU A 34 -0.79 -13.50 -4.86
CA LEU A 34 -0.55 -13.69 -6.28
C LEU A 34 -1.66 -13.01 -7.10
N ASN A 35 -1.25 -12.11 -8.00
CA ASN A 35 -2.13 -11.27 -8.81
C ASN A 35 -2.02 -11.60 -10.30
N VAL A 36 -3.12 -11.49 -11.07
CA VAL A 36 -3.11 -11.66 -12.53
C VAL A 36 -3.61 -10.39 -13.23
N TRP A 37 -2.75 -9.84 -14.07
CA TRP A 37 -2.99 -8.60 -14.81
C TRP A 37 -3.22 -8.91 -16.28
N MET A 38 -4.44 -8.77 -16.75
CA MET A 38 -4.83 -9.05 -18.14
C MET A 38 -5.68 -7.93 -18.74
N GLY A 39 -5.47 -7.67 -20.03
CA GLY A 39 -6.15 -6.59 -20.75
C GLY A 39 -5.87 -6.65 -22.25
N ASN A 40 -6.46 -5.74 -23.03
CA ASN A 40 -6.29 -5.70 -24.49
C ASN A 40 -6.27 -4.27 -25.02
N SER A 41 -5.16 -3.56 -24.75
CA SER A 41 -4.84 -2.29 -25.42
C SER A 41 -3.75 -2.48 -26.46
N SER A 42 -3.91 -1.85 -27.62
CA SER A 42 -2.91 -1.77 -28.70
C SER A 42 -1.94 -0.59 -28.56
N ASP A 43 -2.33 0.42 -27.77
CA ASP A 43 -1.68 1.74 -27.74
C ASP A 43 -1.19 2.11 -26.32
N GLY A 44 -1.32 1.16 -25.38
CA GLY A 44 -0.82 1.23 -24.02
C GLY A 44 -1.91 1.31 -22.95
N SER A 45 -1.52 1.05 -21.71
CA SER A 45 -2.30 1.27 -20.50
C SER A 45 -1.30 1.35 -19.34
N CYS A 46 -1.03 2.56 -18.82
CA CYS A 46 -0.14 2.79 -17.67
C CYS A 46 -0.92 2.63 -16.35
N SER A 47 -0.24 2.17 -15.31
CA SER A 47 -0.74 2.07 -13.93
C SER A 47 -0.92 3.42 -13.20
N GLY A 48 -0.38 4.51 -13.74
CA GLY A 48 0.08 5.65 -12.95
C GLY A 48 1.48 5.39 -12.37
N LEU A 49 2.15 6.44 -11.89
CA LEU A 49 3.40 6.33 -11.14
C LEU A 49 3.08 6.11 -9.65
N HIS A 50 3.58 5.03 -9.08
CA HIS A 50 3.31 4.58 -7.71
C HIS A 50 4.39 3.59 -7.25
N HIS A 51 4.34 3.12 -6.00
CA HIS A 51 5.12 1.96 -5.55
C HIS A 51 4.26 0.94 -4.81
N ASP A 52 4.75 -0.31 -4.72
CA ASP A 52 4.17 -1.38 -3.90
C ASP A 52 4.97 -1.50 -2.59
N PHE A 53 4.31 -1.78 -1.46
CA PHE A 53 4.97 -2.15 -0.19
C PHE A 53 5.52 -3.60 -0.17
N HIS A 54 5.47 -4.30 -1.31
CA HIS A 54 5.81 -5.72 -1.44
C HIS A 54 6.87 -5.93 -2.52
N ASP A 55 7.74 -6.92 -2.29
CA ASP A 55 8.64 -7.42 -3.32
C ASP A 55 7.83 -8.10 -4.42
N ASN A 56 8.07 -7.72 -5.68
CA ASN A 56 7.15 -7.96 -6.78
C ASN A 56 7.85 -8.62 -7.99
N LEU A 57 7.60 -9.91 -8.20
CA LEU A 57 8.06 -10.65 -9.39
C LEU A 57 6.99 -10.63 -10.49
N TYR A 58 7.15 -9.75 -11.47
CA TYR A 58 6.36 -9.74 -12.70
C TYR A 58 6.79 -10.88 -13.64
N VAL A 59 5.86 -11.75 -14.03
CA VAL A 59 6.05 -12.82 -15.02
C VAL A 59 5.15 -12.54 -16.23
N VAL A 60 5.73 -12.16 -17.37
CA VAL A 60 4.93 -11.76 -18.56
C VAL A 60 4.58 -12.99 -19.38
N VAL A 61 3.36 -13.49 -19.16
CA VAL A 61 2.80 -14.67 -19.85
C VAL A 61 2.41 -14.37 -21.30
N ARG A 62 1.96 -13.15 -21.61
CA ARG A 62 1.64 -12.71 -22.99
C ARG A 62 1.84 -11.22 -23.20
N GLY A 63 2.42 -10.83 -24.34
CA GLY A 63 2.53 -9.44 -24.78
C GLY A 63 3.82 -8.73 -24.37
N LEU A 64 3.73 -7.46 -23.98
CA LEU A 64 4.85 -6.60 -23.59
C LEU A 64 4.44 -5.68 -22.43
N LYS A 65 5.30 -5.54 -21.42
CA LYS A 65 5.27 -4.44 -20.45
C LYS A 65 6.48 -3.53 -20.64
N GLN A 66 6.24 -2.23 -20.71
CA GLN A 66 7.27 -1.20 -20.55
C GLN A 66 7.19 -0.67 -19.12
N PHE A 67 8.34 -0.52 -18.47
CA PHE A 67 8.46 0.06 -17.14
C PHE A 67 9.31 1.33 -17.20
N GLU A 68 8.87 2.38 -16.54
CA GLU A 68 9.70 3.52 -16.15
C GLU A 68 9.79 3.49 -14.62
N LEU A 69 11.00 3.23 -14.11
CA LEU A 69 11.32 2.94 -12.72
C LEU A 69 12.17 4.04 -12.10
N PHE A 70 12.03 4.29 -10.80
CA PHE A 70 12.88 5.18 -10.02
C PHE A 70 13.27 4.52 -8.68
N SER A 71 14.40 4.93 -8.13
CA SER A 71 14.89 4.41 -6.85
C SER A 71 13.97 4.84 -5.69
N PRO A 72 13.83 4.05 -4.61
CA PRO A 72 13.27 4.55 -3.35
C PRO A 72 13.94 5.84 -2.86
N GLY A 73 15.25 6.02 -3.15
CA GLY A 73 15.99 7.25 -2.84
C GLY A 73 15.56 8.49 -3.65
N ASP A 74 14.83 8.33 -4.76
CA ASP A 74 14.29 9.45 -5.55
C ASP A 74 12.96 9.98 -4.96
N ALA A 75 12.41 9.37 -3.90
CA ALA A 75 11.04 9.61 -3.40
C ALA A 75 10.66 11.10 -3.24
N ALA A 76 11.57 11.92 -2.68
CA ALA A 76 11.36 13.35 -2.47
C ALA A 76 11.13 14.14 -3.78
N HIS A 77 11.64 13.64 -4.91
CA HIS A 77 11.55 14.27 -6.22
C HIS A 77 10.34 13.81 -7.06
N LEU A 78 9.56 12.85 -6.55
CA LEU A 78 8.46 12.20 -7.28
C LEU A 78 7.06 12.65 -6.84
N SER A 79 6.95 13.66 -5.97
CA SER A 79 5.70 14.34 -5.60
C SER A 79 4.55 13.37 -5.24
N MET A 80 4.75 12.57 -4.20
CA MET A 80 3.76 11.64 -3.66
C MET A 80 2.46 12.32 -3.19
N TYR A 81 1.38 11.55 -3.05
CA TYR A 81 0.16 12.01 -2.39
C TYR A 81 0.36 12.19 -0.89
N GLY A 82 0.98 11.22 -0.21
CA GLY A 82 1.33 11.32 1.21
C GLY A 82 2.71 11.89 1.48
N GLN A 83 2.92 12.30 2.74
CA GLN A 83 4.19 12.79 3.26
C GLN A 83 5.06 11.61 3.74
N LEU A 84 6.31 11.57 3.30
CA LEU A 84 7.26 10.53 3.69
C LEU A 84 7.64 10.69 5.17
N SER A 85 7.65 9.58 5.91
CA SER A 85 8.21 9.52 7.28
C SER A 85 9.63 8.95 7.24
N LYS A 86 9.80 7.75 6.64
CA LYS A 86 11.06 7.01 6.70
C LYS A 86 11.28 6.16 5.44
N VAL A 87 12.54 6.01 5.05
CA VAL A 87 12.99 4.99 4.11
C VAL A 87 13.91 4.04 4.87
N HIS A 88 13.56 2.75 4.92
CA HIS A 88 14.34 1.72 5.59
C HIS A 88 15.59 1.33 4.78
N PRO A 89 16.62 0.68 5.38
CA PRO A 89 17.87 0.35 4.67
C PRO A 89 17.71 -0.58 3.46
N ASN A 90 16.63 -1.37 3.41
CA ASN A 90 16.27 -2.22 2.26
C ASN A 90 15.47 -1.48 1.15
N GLY A 91 15.07 -0.23 1.40
CA GLY A 91 14.31 0.62 0.47
C GLY A 91 12.83 0.81 0.81
N LEU A 92 12.25 0.03 1.75
CA LEU A 92 10.82 0.13 2.11
C LEU A 92 10.47 1.50 2.71
N ILE A 93 9.35 2.09 2.28
CA ILE A 93 8.92 3.46 2.65
C ILE A 93 7.73 3.45 3.62
N ASN A 94 7.85 4.15 4.75
CA ASN A 94 6.73 4.54 5.63
C ASN A 94 6.32 6.01 5.35
N TYR A 95 5.04 6.31 5.59
CA TYR A 95 4.43 7.64 5.47
C TYR A 95 4.03 8.18 6.86
N LYS A 96 3.92 9.51 7.03
CA LYS A 96 3.41 10.13 8.26
C LYS A 96 1.92 9.85 8.47
N GLY A 97 1.46 9.90 9.73
CA GLY A 97 0.05 10.06 10.10
C GLY A 97 -0.89 8.87 9.81
N VAL A 98 -0.39 7.63 9.78
CA VAL A 98 -1.25 6.44 9.56
C VAL A 98 -0.78 5.19 10.32
N GLU A 99 -1.75 4.44 10.83
CA GLU A 99 -1.79 3.03 11.32
C GLU A 99 -0.90 1.98 10.61
N ASN A 100 -0.29 2.34 9.48
CA ASN A 100 0.46 1.49 8.55
C ASN A 100 1.98 1.73 8.62
N MET A 101 2.51 2.27 9.73
CA MET A 101 3.94 2.15 10.04
C MET A 101 4.35 0.68 9.99
N THR A 102 5.29 0.33 9.12
CA THR A 102 5.86 -1.02 9.02
C THR A 102 7.32 -1.06 9.48
N ARG A 103 7.72 -2.20 10.03
CA ARG A 103 9.14 -2.59 10.15
C ARG A 103 9.71 -2.86 8.75
N GLU A 104 11.03 -2.89 8.61
CA GLU A 104 11.70 -3.13 7.32
C GLU A 104 11.24 -4.39 6.56
N ASP A 105 10.74 -5.42 7.24
CA ASP A 105 10.17 -6.64 6.65
C ASP A 105 8.67 -6.53 6.27
N GLY A 106 8.10 -5.33 6.28
CA GLY A 106 6.72 -5.06 5.89
C GLY A 106 5.66 -5.54 6.90
N VAL A 107 6.06 -5.90 8.12
CA VAL A 107 5.13 -6.21 9.21
C VAL A 107 4.64 -4.88 9.83
N PRO A 108 3.32 -4.62 9.91
CA PRO A 108 2.79 -3.44 10.59
C PRO A 108 3.07 -3.49 12.10
N PHE A 109 3.52 -2.39 12.69
CA PHE A 109 3.76 -2.33 14.14
C PHE A 109 2.48 -2.59 14.94
N SER A 110 1.34 -2.08 14.49
CA SER A 110 0.01 -2.33 15.06
C SER A 110 -0.34 -3.82 15.20
N SER A 111 0.12 -4.69 14.30
CA SER A 111 -0.07 -6.14 14.39
C SER A 111 0.86 -6.82 15.42
N ILE A 112 2.00 -6.20 15.70
CA ILE A 112 2.92 -6.64 16.76
C ILE A 112 2.36 -6.22 18.12
N PHE A 113 1.90 -4.96 18.25
CA PHE A 113 1.27 -4.45 19.47
C PHE A 113 0.07 -5.31 19.89
N SER A 114 -0.89 -5.54 19.00
CA SER A 114 -2.07 -6.37 19.32
C SER A 114 -1.68 -7.78 19.79
N THR A 115 -0.71 -8.43 19.14
CA THR A 115 -0.27 -9.79 19.53
C THR A 115 0.48 -9.79 20.87
N LEU A 116 1.39 -8.84 21.11
CA LEU A 116 2.13 -8.75 22.38
C LEU A 116 1.22 -8.39 23.55
N LYS A 117 0.19 -7.59 23.29
CA LYS A 117 -0.85 -7.18 24.25
C LYS A 117 -1.75 -8.35 24.61
N GLU A 118 -2.29 -9.08 23.62
CA GLU A 118 -3.04 -10.33 23.85
C GLU A 118 -2.22 -11.36 24.64
N GLU A 119 -0.92 -11.53 24.33
CA GLU A 119 -0.01 -12.39 25.10
C GLU A 119 0.22 -11.92 26.54
N ALA A 120 0.29 -10.61 26.78
CA ALA A 120 0.54 -10.03 28.10
C ALA A 120 -0.72 -10.05 28.97
N GLU A 121 -1.88 -9.68 28.43
CA GLU A 121 -3.19 -9.78 29.08
C GLU A 121 -3.51 -11.24 29.48
N ALA A 122 -3.27 -12.20 28.59
CA ALA A 122 -3.43 -13.62 28.91
C ALA A 122 -2.42 -14.14 29.97
N ALA A 123 -1.23 -13.54 30.05
CA ALA A 123 -0.26 -13.85 31.11
C ALA A 123 -0.71 -13.31 32.47
N VAL A 124 -1.30 -12.10 32.51
CA VAL A 124 -1.92 -11.52 33.70
C VAL A 124 -3.09 -12.38 34.17
N GLU A 125 -4.07 -12.70 33.31
CA GLU A 125 -5.23 -13.56 33.67
C GLU A 125 -4.77 -14.92 34.22
N SER A 126 -3.75 -15.54 33.62
CA SER A 126 -3.21 -16.81 34.10
C SER A 126 -2.48 -16.68 35.45
N ALA A 127 -1.85 -15.54 35.75
CA ALA A 127 -1.19 -15.29 37.02
C ALA A 127 -2.20 -14.97 38.15
N GLU A 128 -3.23 -14.17 37.87
CA GLU A 128 -4.34 -13.93 38.78
C GLU A 128 -5.05 -15.24 39.17
N ARG A 129 -5.32 -16.11 38.19
CA ARG A 129 -5.94 -17.42 38.44
C ARG A 129 -5.03 -18.37 39.21
N GLU A 130 -3.72 -18.39 38.95
CA GLU A 130 -2.77 -19.12 39.80
C GLU A 130 -2.75 -18.60 41.25
N LEU A 131 -2.98 -17.29 41.44
CA LEU A 131 -3.04 -16.65 42.75
C LEU A 131 -4.35 -16.99 43.51
N GLU A 132 -5.49 -17.09 42.82
CA GLU A 132 -6.75 -17.57 43.41
C GLU A 132 -6.71 -19.08 43.71
N GLU A 133 -6.09 -19.90 42.86
CA GLU A 133 -5.99 -21.36 43.04
C GLU A 133 -4.92 -21.81 44.07
N ALA A 134 -4.12 -20.89 44.60
CA ALA A 134 -2.99 -21.14 45.50
C ALA A 134 -3.41 -21.69 46.88
N LYS A 135 -2.82 -22.82 47.30
CA LYS A 135 -3.21 -23.55 48.54
C LYS A 135 -2.25 -23.35 49.71
N ASN A 136 -1.16 -22.62 49.52
CA ASN A 136 -0.19 -22.28 50.57
C ASN A 136 0.63 -21.04 50.21
N GLU A 137 1.29 -20.46 51.21
CA GLU A 137 2.08 -19.22 51.09
C GLU A 137 3.10 -19.25 49.95
N LYS A 138 3.75 -20.39 49.70
CA LYS A 138 4.78 -20.50 48.66
C LYS A 138 4.19 -20.50 47.25
N GLU A 139 3.03 -21.14 47.06
CA GLU A 139 2.27 -21.04 45.81
C GLU A 139 1.80 -19.60 45.59
N ARG A 140 1.33 -18.93 46.66
CA ARG A 140 0.92 -17.52 46.65
C ARG A 140 2.08 -16.60 46.26
N GLU A 141 3.22 -16.65 46.95
CA GLU A 141 4.45 -15.89 46.64
C GLU A 141 4.90 -16.09 45.18
N THR A 142 4.75 -17.31 44.64
CA THR A 142 5.13 -17.63 43.26
C THR A 142 4.16 -16.99 42.25
N ALA A 143 2.86 -17.00 42.54
CA ALA A 143 1.84 -16.39 41.68
C ALA A 143 1.86 -14.85 41.75
N GLU A 144 2.03 -14.25 42.94
CA GLU A 144 2.22 -12.80 43.11
C GLU A 144 3.44 -12.31 42.33
N LYS A 145 4.56 -13.06 42.34
CA LYS A 145 5.73 -12.72 41.52
C LYS A 145 5.45 -12.82 40.02
N LYS A 146 4.73 -13.84 39.56
CA LYS A 146 4.32 -13.97 38.15
C LYS A 146 3.42 -12.82 37.70
N LEU A 147 2.49 -12.40 38.57
CA LEU A 147 1.55 -11.32 38.29
C LEU A 147 2.31 -10.03 38.04
N VAL A 148 3.21 -9.63 38.94
CA VAL A 148 4.06 -8.44 38.76
C VAL A 148 4.94 -8.54 37.49
N GLU A 149 5.48 -9.73 37.17
CA GLU A 149 6.25 -9.93 35.93
C GLU A 149 5.39 -9.85 34.65
N ALA A 150 4.08 -10.11 34.73
CA ALA A 150 3.14 -9.98 33.61
C ALA A 150 2.56 -8.55 33.50
N GLU A 151 2.22 -7.92 34.63
CA GLU A 151 1.76 -6.53 34.71
C GLU A 151 2.81 -5.57 34.14
N ASN A 152 4.07 -5.70 34.56
CA ASN A 152 5.18 -4.89 34.02
C ASN A 152 5.33 -5.09 32.50
N LYS A 153 5.19 -6.31 31.98
CA LYS A 153 5.28 -6.58 30.53
C LYS A 153 4.10 -5.93 29.77
N LEU A 154 2.91 -5.89 30.37
CA LEU A 154 1.76 -5.21 29.78
C LEU A 154 1.93 -3.69 29.78
N GLU A 155 2.51 -3.13 30.85
CA GLU A 155 2.88 -1.70 30.94
C GLU A 155 3.95 -1.34 29.89
N GLU A 156 5.04 -2.10 29.78
CA GLU A 156 6.09 -1.93 28.74
C GLU A 156 5.52 -1.96 27.31
N VAL A 157 4.54 -2.84 27.02
CA VAL A 157 3.90 -2.93 25.70
C VAL A 157 2.99 -1.73 25.41
N MET A 158 2.28 -1.21 26.42
CA MET A 158 1.42 -0.03 26.25
C MET A 158 2.20 1.28 26.20
N GLU A 159 3.29 1.42 26.97
CA GLU A 159 4.19 2.58 26.89
C GLU A 159 4.79 2.69 25.48
N PHE A 160 5.28 1.58 24.91
CA PHE A 160 5.81 1.56 23.55
C PHE A 160 4.72 1.74 22.46
N GLU A 161 3.46 1.38 22.73
CA GLU A 161 2.32 1.67 21.83
C GLU A 161 2.08 3.19 21.76
N VAL A 162 2.06 3.87 22.91
CA VAL A 162 1.88 5.33 23.00
C VAL A 162 3.07 6.11 22.43
N ASP A 163 4.32 5.71 22.71
CA ASP A 163 5.51 6.37 22.16
C ASP A 163 5.48 6.38 20.62
N GLN A 164 5.05 5.28 19.99
CA GLN A 164 4.99 5.18 18.53
C GLN A 164 3.78 5.85 17.88
N GLU A 165 2.70 6.11 18.64
CA GLU A 165 1.64 7.04 18.22
C GLU A 165 2.12 8.50 18.34
N PHE A 166 2.81 8.85 19.43
CA PHE A 166 3.28 10.22 19.68
C PHE A 166 4.34 10.68 18.67
N GLU A 167 5.30 9.81 18.28
CA GLU A 167 6.23 10.07 17.15
C GLU A 167 5.52 10.38 15.80
N ALA A 168 4.22 10.10 15.67
CA ALA A 168 3.44 10.40 14.47
C ALA A 168 2.59 11.68 14.57
N GLU A 169 2.37 12.24 15.77
CA GLU A 169 1.58 13.46 16.01
C GLU A 169 2.44 14.72 16.23
N ASP A 170 3.60 14.61 16.89
CA ASP A 170 4.53 15.72 17.24
C ASP A 170 5.15 16.42 15.99
N ASP A 171 4.78 15.96 14.79
CA ASP A 171 5.35 16.29 13.49
C ASP A 171 4.34 17.08 12.60
N GLU A 172 3.25 17.60 13.20
CA GLU A 172 2.19 18.42 12.57
C GLU A 172 2.17 19.92 12.98
N GLU A 173 2.90 20.40 14.01
CA GLU A 173 2.76 21.79 14.52
C GLU A 173 3.48 22.90 13.70
N ASP A 174 4.22 22.58 12.63
CA ASP A 174 5.24 23.49 12.05
C ASP A 174 4.90 24.11 10.65
N GLU A 175 3.67 24.58 10.44
CA GLU A 175 3.31 25.49 9.32
C GLU A 175 2.54 26.76 9.80
N GLU A 176 3.25 27.77 10.32
CA GLU A 176 2.69 29.14 10.49
C GLU A 176 2.49 29.81 9.10
N ASP A 177 1.23 29.89 8.67
CA ASP A 177 0.82 30.33 7.32
C ASP A 177 1.02 31.85 7.06
N GLU A 178 2.13 32.24 6.40
CA GLU A 178 2.41 33.64 6.01
C GLU A 178 1.38 34.18 4.98
N GLN A 179 0.45 35.01 5.44
CA GLN A 179 -0.59 35.60 4.60
C GLN A 179 -0.05 36.56 3.52
N VAL A 180 -0.05 36.13 2.25
CA VAL A 180 0.21 37.01 1.08
C VAL A 180 -1.03 37.14 0.20
N GLU A 181 -1.75 38.26 0.33
CA GLU A 181 -2.99 38.54 -0.44
C GLU A 181 -2.70 39.10 -1.85
N LYS A 182 -3.24 38.49 -2.92
CA LYS A 182 -4.11 39.12 -3.98
C LYS A 182 -4.23 38.30 -5.27
N GLY A 183 -5.44 38.23 -5.84
CA GLY A 183 -5.67 37.57 -7.14
C GLY A 183 -7.06 37.73 -7.77
N LYS A 184 -7.81 38.81 -7.52
CA LYS A 184 -9.17 38.98 -8.09
C LYS A 184 -9.14 39.17 -9.62
N SER A 185 -9.75 38.24 -10.35
CA SER A 185 -10.25 38.47 -11.72
C SER A 185 -11.56 37.72 -11.95
N SER A 186 -12.37 38.18 -12.91
CA SER A 186 -13.74 37.69 -13.15
C SER A 186 -13.98 37.38 -14.63
N MET A 187 -14.82 36.37 -14.90
CA MET A 187 -15.73 36.25 -16.06
C MET A 187 -16.58 34.98 -15.90
N GLN A 188 -17.87 35.11 -15.57
CA GLN A 188 -19.00 35.17 -16.51
C GLN A 188 -19.31 33.85 -17.23
N ALA A 189 -20.38 33.18 -16.79
CA ALA A 189 -20.93 31.97 -17.41
C ALA A 189 -21.75 32.27 -18.68
N LYS A 190 -21.69 31.36 -19.67
CA LYS A 190 -22.68 31.24 -20.76
C LYS A 190 -22.85 29.78 -21.23
N GLU A 191 -23.87 29.12 -20.71
CA GLU A 191 -24.72 28.22 -21.50
C GLU A 191 -25.84 29.06 -22.16
N PRO A 192 -26.71 28.59 -23.12
CA PRO A 192 -27.30 27.24 -23.11
C PRO A 192 -27.70 26.58 -24.46
N SER A 193 -28.30 25.38 -24.34
CA SER A 193 -29.51 24.90 -25.07
C SER A 193 -29.40 24.12 -26.41
N ASN A 194 -30.36 23.27 -26.83
CA ASN A 194 -31.38 22.39 -26.18
C ASN A 194 -32.21 21.63 -27.25
N LYS A 195 -32.39 20.29 -27.13
CA LYS A 195 -33.57 19.45 -27.50
C LYS A 195 -33.24 17.95 -27.24
N ARG A 196 -33.94 17.14 -26.41
CA ARG A 196 -35.35 16.64 -26.43
C ARG A 196 -35.62 15.65 -27.60
N ARG A 197 -36.16 14.44 -27.42
CA ARG A 197 -37.26 13.89 -26.54
C ARG A 197 -37.07 12.35 -26.31
N LYS A 198 -37.34 11.77 -25.11
CA LYS A 198 -38.61 11.13 -24.58
C LYS A 198 -38.97 9.76 -25.24
N ILE A 199 -39.55 8.75 -24.56
CA ILE A 199 -40.31 8.70 -23.27
C ILE A 199 -40.21 7.30 -22.57
N ASP A 200 -40.55 7.27 -21.27
CA ASP A 200 -40.81 6.15 -20.31
C ASP A 200 -41.97 5.18 -20.74
N PRO A 201 -42.60 4.26 -19.94
CA PRO A 201 -42.62 4.09 -18.47
C PRO A 201 -42.74 2.61 -17.97
N GLU A 202 -43.20 2.17 -16.77
CA GLU A 202 -43.73 2.69 -15.46
C GLU A 202 -43.65 1.50 -14.43
N GLN A 203 -43.86 1.54 -13.09
CA GLN A 203 -44.05 2.57 -12.05
C GLN A 203 -43.68 1.97 -10.66
N SER A 204 -43.20 2.78 -9.69
CA SER A 204 -43.75 2.80 -8.32
C SER A 204 -43.33 4.06 -7.55
N LYS A 205 -44.09 4.47 -6.53
CA LYS A 205 -43.82 5.63 -5.66
C LYS A 205 -44.25 5.37 -4.21
N THR A 206 -43.45 5.83 -3.27
CA THR A 206 -43.92 6.32 -1.97
C THR A 206 -42.99 7.45 -1.51
N THR A 207 -43.53 8.42 -0.76
CA THR A 207 -42.86 9.71 -0.49
C THR A 207 -42.64 9.92 1.01
N GLN A 208 -41.47 10.45 1.39
CA GLN A 208 -41.29 11.28 2.58
C GLN A 208 -40.05 12.19 2.42
N GLU A 209 -39.86 13.11 3.36
CA GLU A 209 -39.12 14.38 3.18
C GLU A 209 -37.59 14.26 3.41
N PRO A 210 -36.77 15.26 2.99
CA PRO A 210 -35.35 15.02 2.74
C PRO A 210 -34.51 15.00 4.01
N GLY A 211 -33.93 13.83 4.31
CA GLY A 211 -32.76 13.73 5.18
C GLY A 211 -31.51 14.26 4.47
N ASP A 212 -30.69 14.99 5.22
CA ASP A 212 -29.36 15.44 4.79
C ASP A 212 -28.48 14.21 4.51
N ASN A 213 -28.03 14.06 3.26
CA ASN A 213 -27.45 12.82 2.76
C ASN A 213 -26.21 13.09 1.91
N GLY A 214 -25.06 13.00 2.58
CA GLY A 214 -23.77 12.69 1.96
C GLY A 214 -23.21 13.74 1.02
N ALA A 215 -22.32 14.58 1.55
CA ALA A 215 -21.25 15.14 0.71
C ALA A 215 -20.54 13.97 0.00
N SER A 216 -20.40 14.06 -1.32
CA SER A 216 -19.69 13.04 -2.12
C SER A 216 -18.24 12.98 -1.66
N THR A 217 -17.88 11.96 -0.87
CA THR A 217 -16.52 11.72 -0.41
C THR A 217 -15.64 11.39 -1.61
N PHE A 218 -14.92 12.41 -2.09
CA PHE A 218 -13.84 12.23 -3.05
C PHE A 218 -12.81 11.30 -2.40
N LEU A 219 -12.71 10.07 -2.92
CA LEU A 219 -11.75 9.09 -2.42
C LEU A 219 -10.34 9.69 -2.55
N LYS A 220 -9.68 9.93 -1.41
CA LYS A 220 -8.28 10.39 -1.34
C LYS A 220 -7.44 9.39 -2.15
N ALA A 221 -6.59 9.89 -3.05
CA ALA A 221 -5.66 9.03 -3.76
C ALA A 221 -4.68 8.39 -2.75
N PRO A 222 -4.31 7.09 -2.90
CA PRO A 222 -3.46 6.42 -1.92
C PRO A 222 -2.09 7.08 -1.82
N ASP A 223 -1.55 7.15 -0.61
CA ASP A 223 -0.36 7.95 -0.30
C ASP A 223 0.92 7.53 -1.06
N HIS A 224 0.99 6.26 -1.49
CA HIS A 224 2.04 5.67 -2.32
C HIS A 224 1.93 5.94 -3.83
N PHE A 225 0.91 6.68 -4.28
CA PHE A 225 0.80 7.17 -5.66
C PHE A 225 1.44 8.55 -5.80
N SER A 226 1.96 8.82 -7.00
CA SER A 226 2.47 10.14 -7.40
C SER A 226 1.36 11.04 -7.97
N LYS A 227 1.52 12.34 -7.75
CA LYS A 227 0.78 13.41 -8.46
C LYS A 227 1.26 13.58 -9.92
N ILE A 228 2.38 12.96 -10.30
CA ILE A 228 3.01 13.02 -11.64
C ILE A 228 2.39 11.99 -12.58
N ASP A 229 1.77 12.50 -13.66
CA ASP A 229 1.28 11.71 -14.77
C ASP A 229 2.33 11.63 -15.89
N LEU A 230 3.10 10.54 -15.89
CA LEU A 230 4.14 10.23 -16.88
C LEU A 230 3.61 9.98 -18.31
N THR A 231 2.29 9.96 -18.55
CA THR A 231 1.74 9.85 -19.91
C THR A 231 1.70 11.21 -20.64
N LYS A 232 1.88 12.32 -19.91
CA LYS A 232 1.95 13.67 -20.46
C LYS A 232 3.32 13.97 -21.08
N HIS A 233 3.41 15.05 -21.84
CA HIS A 233 4.66 15.50 -22.43
C HIS A 233 5.60 16.05 -21.35
N ARG A 234 6.90 15.70 -21.40
CA ARG A 234 7.84 15.95 -20.29
C ARG A 234 8.00 17.44 -19.95
N ALA A 235 7.94 18.36 -20.91
CA ALA A 235 8.02 19.79 -20.61
C ALA A 235 6.87 20.27 -19.71
N ASP A 236 5.66 19.80 -19.98
CA ASP A 236 4.42 20.14 -19.27
C ASP A 236 4.44 19.56 -17.85
N ILE A 237 4.99 18.34 -17.70
CA ILE A 237 5.26 17.73 -16.39
C ILE A 237 6.24 18.59 -15.59
N LEU A 238 7.40 18.92 -16.16
CA LEU A 238 8.46 19.66 -15.46
C LEU A 238 8.07 21.12 -15.14
N GLN A 239 7.14 21.72 -15.88
CA GLN A 239 6.53 22.99 -15.51
C GLN A 239 5.74 22.91 -14.19
N SER A 240 5.18 21.74 -13.87
CA SER A 240 4.36 21.50 -12.67
C SER A 240 5.14 20.82 -11.54
N PHE A 241 6.13 20.00 -11.90
CA PHE A 241 6.91 19.14 -11.01
C PHE A 241 8.41 19.19 -11.39
N PRO A 242 9.09 20.34 -11.21
CA PRO A 242 10.48 20.54 -11.66
C PRO A 242 11.49 19.64 -10.94
N GLU A 243 11.19 19.19 -9.72
CA GLU A 243 12.03 18.27 -8.95
C GLU A 243 12.31 16.93 -9.67
N LEU A 244 11.42 16.50 -10.58
CA LEU A 244 11.59 15.31 -11.42
C LEU A 244 12.81 15.39 -12.38
N GLU A 245 13.47 16.54 -12.52
CA GLU A 245 14.79 16.61 -13.18
C GLU A 245 15.93 16.00 -12.36
N LYS A 246 15.76 15.86 -11.03
CA LYS A 246 16.79 15.29 -10.12
C LYS A 246 16.68 13.77 -10.00
N ALA A 247 15.49 13.21 -10.17
CA ALA A 247 15.24 11.76 -10.12
C ALA A 247 15.83 11.03 -11.36
N THR A 248 16.28 9.79 -11.19
CA THR A 248 17.00 9.04 -12.26
C THR A 248 16.15 7.90 -12.85
N PRO A 249 15.43 8.12 -13.97
CA PRO A 249 14.55 7.10 -14.55
C PRO A 249 15.33 5.95 -15.22
N LEU A 250 15.06 4.72 -14.80
CA LEU A 250 15.47 3.50 -15.50
C LEU A 250 14.31 2.97 -16.36
N LYS A 251 14.56 2.61 -17.62
CA LYS A 251 13.52 2.15 -18.55
C LYS A 251 13.73 0.69 -18.97
N CYS A 252 12.80 -0.18 -18.58
CA CYS A 252 12.87 -1.62 -18.84
C CYS A 252 11.75 -2.09 -19.80
N HIS A 253 12.02 -3.14 -20.57
CA HIS A 253 11.09 -3.76 -21.50
C HIS A 253 11.01 -5.27 -21.23
N VAL A 254 9.91 -5.72 -20.61
CA VAL A 254 9.70 -7.12 -20.24
C VAL A 254 8.74 -7.75 -21.25
N LYS A 255 9.28 -8.61 -22.12
CA LYS A 255 8.53 -9.31 -23.17
C LYS A 255 7.94 -10.60 -22.63
N GLU A 256 6.99 -11.15 -23.38
CA GLU A 256 6.50 -12.52 -23.23
C GLU A 256 7.61 -13.55 -22.99
N GLY A 257 7.45 -14.36 -21.93
CA GLY A 257 8.44 -15.33 -21.47
C GLY A 257 9.58 -14.76 -20.60
N GLN A 258 9.60 -13.44 -20.35
CA GLN A 258 10.55 -12.80 -19.45
C GLN A 258 9.93 -12.45 -18.10
N MET A 259 10.80 -12.28 -17.10
CA MET A 259 10.45 -11.86 -15.75
C MET A 259 11.19 -10.59 -15.36
N LEU A 260 10.62 -9.83 -14.41
CA LEU A 260 11.27 -8.71 -13.73
C LEU A 260 10.93 -8.80 -12.24
N TYR A 261 11.95 -8.99 -11.42
CA TYR A 261 11.86 -8.79 -9.97
C TYR A 261 12.07 -7.31 -9.67
N LEU A 262 11.23 -6.76 -8.80
CA LEU A 262 11.24 -5.37 -8.36
C LEU A 262 11.11 -5.37 -6.84
N PRO A 263 12.12 -4.92 -6.08
CA PRO A 263 12.02 -4.84 -4.61
C PRO A 263 10.94 -3.83 -4.19
N ALA A 264 10.45 -3.98 -2.95
CA ALA A 264 9.48 -3.08 -2.36
C ALA A 264 9.92 -1.60 -2.45
N SER A 265 8.91 -0.73 -2.54
CA SER A 265 9.02 0.72 -2.67
C SER A 265 9.81 1.29 -3.85
N TRP A 266 10.19 0.47 -4.84
CA TRP A 266 10.62 0.99 -6.15
C TRP A 266 9.44 1.59 -6.92
N PHE A 267 9.51 2.90 -7.17
CA PHE A 267 8.48 3.61 -7.91
C PHE A 267 8.46 3.22 -9.37
N HIS A 268 7.26 3.06 -9.94
CA HIS A 268 7.08 2.58 -11.29
C HIS A 268 5.75 3.06 -11.95
N CYS A 269 5.80 3.35 -13.26
CA CYS A 269 4.66 3.19 -14.16
C CYS A 269 4.88 1.96 -15.05
N VAL A 270 3.89 1.06 -15.11
CA VAL A 270 3.89 -0.08 -16.03
C VAL A 270 2.91 0.17 -17.17
N THR A 271 3.42 0.41 -18.38
CA THR A 271 2.56 0.49 -19.57
C THR A 271 2.47 -0.87 -20.25
N SER A 272 1.25 -1.43 -20.35
CA SER A 272 1.01 -2.80 -20.85
C SER A 272 0.44 -2.80 -22.28
N PHE A 273 1.03 -3.59 -23.18
CA PHE A 273 0.75 -3.56 -24.63
C PHE A 273 0.43 -4.93 -25.24
N THR A 274 -0.53 -4.92 -26.15
CA THR A 274 -0.82 -6.02 -27.08
C THR A 274 0.01 -5.84 -28.36
N PRO A 275 0.93 -6.76 -28.70
CA PRO A 275 1.70 -6.66 -29.94
C PRO A 275 0.79 -6.66 -31.18
N LYS A 276 0.87 -5.61 -32.00
CA LYS A 276 -0.02 -5.41 -33.17
C LYS A 276 0.08 -6.57 -34.17
N GLU A 277 1.26 -7.18 -34.29
CA GLU A 277 1.56 -8.27 -35.23
C GLU A 277 1.16 -9.69 -34.78
N LYS A 278 0.89 -9.94 -33.49
CA LYS A 278 0.47 -11.28 -33.03
C LYS A 278 -0.98 -11.59 -33.44
N LYS A 279 -1.25 -12.85 -33.79
CA LYS A 279 -2.62 -13.33 -34.10
C LYS A 279 -3.51 -13.30 -32.86
N GLU A 280 -3.01 -13.84 -31.75
CA GLU A 280 -3.63 -13.69 -30.44
C GLU A 280 -3.50 -12.25 -29.97
N LYS A 281 -4.55 -11.77 -29.28
CA LYS A 281 -4.66 -10.41 -28.75
C LYS A 281 -4.73 -10.44 -27.22
N GLY A 282 -4.57 -9.26 -26.62
CA GLY A 282 -4.38 -9.06 -25.21
C GLY A 282 -2.93 -9.23 -24.74
N HIS A 283 -2.69 -8.74 -23.52
CA HIS A 283 -1.52 -8.97 -22.69
C HIS A 283 -1.93 -9.67 -21.40
N VAL A 284 -1.03 -10.46 -20.82
CA VAL A 284 -1.22 -11.18 -19.55
C VAL A 284 0.11 -11.18 -18.79
N ALA A 285 0.08 -10.86 -17.50
CA ALA A 285 1.16 -11.12 -16.56
C ALA A 285 0.62 -11.73 -15.26
N VAL A 286 1.42 -12.57 -14.62
CA VAL A 286 1.21 -13.00 -13.23
C VAL A 286 2.26 -12.30 -12.37
N ASN A 287 1.87 -11.83 -11.20
CA ASN A 287 2.72 -11.15 -10.25
C ASN A 287 2.72 -11.94 -8.94
N TYR A 288 3.90 -12.30 -8.45
CA TYR A 288 4.09 -12.78 -7.09
C TYR A 288 4.43 -11.58 -6.22
N TRP A 289 3.62 -11.32 -5.19
CA TRP A 289 3.91 -10.35 -4.15
C TRP A 289 4.40 -11.08 -2.91
N MET A 290 5.54 -10.64 -2.40
CA MET A 290 6.20 -11.20 -1.23
C MET A 290 6.38 -10.12 -0.16
N HIS A 291 6.48 -10.51 1.10
CA HIS A 291 6.97 -9.60 2.13
C HIS A 291 8.44 -9.25 1.85
N PRO A 292 8.84 -7.97 1.97
CA PRO A 292 10.22 -7.57 1.73
C PRO A 292 11.17 -8.19 2.77
N PRO A 293 12.42 -8.48 2.41
CA PRO A 293 13.40 -9.02 3.34
C PRO A 293 13.88 -7.95 4.32
N ALA A 294 13.98 -8.31 5.61
CA ALA A 294 14.73 -7.53 6.59
C ALA A 294 16.18 -7.32 6.10
N SER A 295 16.79 -6.16 6.39
CA SER A 295 18.14 -5.81 5.90
C SER A 295 19.24 -6.71 6.46
N SER A 296 18.93 -7.47 7.52
CA SER A 296 19.78 -8.49 8.15
C SER A 296 19.52 -9.92 7.67
N SER A 297 18.54 -10.16 6.79
CA SER A 297 18.11 -11.51 6.39
C SER A 297 18.86 -12.06 5.17
N SER A 298 19.03 -13.39 5.12
CA SER A 298 19.64 -14.09 3.98
C SER A 298 18.60 -14.43 2.92
N PHE A 299 18.90 -14.07 1.67
CA PHE A 299 18.14 -14.49 0.50
C PHE A 299 18.37 -15.98 0.16
N GLU A 300 19.51 -16.55 0.58
CA GLU A 300 19.87 -17.96 0.38
C GLU A 300 19.37 -18.86 1.52
N ASN A 301 18.92 -20.07 1.16
CA ASN A 301 18.32 -21.10 2.03
C ASN A 301 19.36 -21.98 2.76
#